data_AF-A0A946CSS8-F1
#
_entry.id   AF-A0A946CSS8-F1
#
_cell.length_a   1.000
_cell.length_b   1.000
_cell.length_c   1.000
_cell.angle_alpha   90.00
_cell.angle_beta   90.00
_cell.angle_gamma   90.00
#
_symmetry.space_group_name_H-M   'P 1'
#
loop_
_entity.id
_entity.type
_entity.pdbx_description
1 polymer ?
#
loop_
_entity_poly.entity_id
_entity_poly.type
_entity_poly.pdbx_seq_one_letter_code
_entity_poly.pdbx_strand_id
1 'polypeptide(L)'
;QKDRIARLTPKIRSKVRWVSELPQNFNGVILANEVFDALPVHVLSLNADGWQERGVAVENEFLSWQDRPIEDQSLYQAIDGLDLDAPYVTEVCLAANGLVNDLSSSLNFGAILAFDYGYERSNYYHPDRREGTLSCHYQHKVDYDPLEQPGDKDITAHVDFTRLAHAAHDANLEVAGYVNQADFLVNCGITNILESFDPNHLDTYLPAASAAQKLLSPSVMGDMFKVISLTRGINEPLFGFSHRDRRHML
;
A
#
# COMPACT_ATOMS: atom_id res chain seq x y z
N GLN A 1 -17.81 1.70 -6.34
CA GLN A 1 -17.22 2.58 -7.38
C GLN A 1 -18.21 2.96 -8.50
N LYS A 2 -18.89 2.00 -9.15
CA LYS A 2 -19.82 2.25 -10.27
C LYS A 2 -20.91 3.28 -9.92
N ASP A 3 -21.48 3.21 -8.71
CA ASP A 3 -22.51 4.18 -8.28
C ASP A 3 -21.98 5.61 -8.14
N ARG A 4 -20.73 5.79 -7.69
CA ARG A 4 -20.09 7.12 -7.64
C ARG A 4 -19.87 7.66 -9.05
N ILE A 5 -19.42 6.82 -9.97
CA ILE A 5 -19.24 7.18 -11.39
C ILE A 5 -20.58 7.54 -12.05
N ALA A 6 -21.67 6.84 -11.69
CA ALA A 6 -23.00 7.11 -12.23
C ALA A 6 -23.52 8.52 -11.87
N ARG A 7 -23.04 9.11 -10.76
CA ARG A 7 -23.36 10.48 -10.31
C ARG A 7 -22.55 11.57 -11.01
N LEU A 8 -21.52 11.21 -11.79
CA LEU A 8 -20.72 12.19 -12.56
C LEU A 8 -21.51 12.75 -13.73
N THR A 9 -21.12 13.95 -14.19
CA THR A 9 -21.73 14.56 -15.38
C THR A 9 -21.60 13.65 -16.61
N PRO A 10 -22.55 13.68 -17.56
CA PRO A 10 -22.50 12.83 -18.75
C PRO A 10 -21.19 12.94 -19.53
N LYS A 11 -20.60 14.15 -19.59
CA LYS A 11 -19.32 14.44 -20.27
C LYS A 11 -18.13 13.74 -19.64
N ILE A 12 -18.09 13.59 -18.32
CA ILE A 12 -17.01 12.88 -17.62
C ILE A 12 -17.27 11.38 -17.66
N ARG A 13 -18.51 10.97 -17.36
CA ARG A 13 -18.92 9.57 -17.34
C ARG A 13 -18.64 8.86 -18.68
N SER A 14 -18.86 9.54 -19.81
CA SER A 14 -18.61 8.98 -21.14
C SER A 14 -17.13 8.69 -21.45
N LYS A 15 -16.19 9.21 -20.65
CA LYS A 15 -14.75 8.94 -20.75
C LYS A 15 -14.31 7.71 -19.95
N VAL A 16 -15.14 7.21 -19.03
CA VAL A 16 -14.78 6.06 -18.19
C VAL A 16 -14.93 4.77 -18.99
N ARG A 17 -13.93 3.90 -18.89
CA ARG A 17 -13.93 2.55 -19.44
C ARG A 17 -13.53 1.58 -18.33
N TRP A 18 -14.23 0.47 -18.25
CA TRP A 18 -13.86 -0.65 -17.38
C TRP A 18 -13.13 -1.65 -18.27
N VAL A 19 -11.90 -1.95 -17.90
CA VAL A 19 -11.04 -2.91 -18.60
C VAL A 19 -10.87 -4.14 -17.72
N SER A 20 -10.74 -5.32 -18.33
CA SER A 20 -10.44 -6.57 -17.63
C SER A 20 -8.95 -6.86 -17.55
N GLU A 21 -8.14 -6.13 -18.31
CA GLU A 21 -6.69 -6.29 -18.45
C GLU A 21 -6.01 -4.93 -18.54
N LEU A 22 -4.73 -4.88 -18.19
CA LEU A 22 -3.92 -3.66 -18.35
C LEU A 22 -3.73 -3.35 -19.85
N PRO A 23 -3.88 -2.08 -20.26
CA PRO A 23 -3.62 -1.68 -21.64
C PRO A 23 -2.13 -1.80 -21.97
N GLN A 24 -1.81 -2.02 -23.25
CA GLN A 24 -0.42 -1.96 -23.73
C GLN A 24 -0.03 -0.52 -24.09
N ASN A 25 1.23 -0.17 -23.88
CA ASN A 25 1.82 1.13 -24.24
C ASN A 25 1.04 2.34 -23.68
N PHE A 26 0.59 2.24 -22.44
CA PHE A 26 -0.17 3.28 -21.77
C PHE A 26 0.67 4.55 -21.56
N ASN A 27 0.13 5.70 -21.98
CA ASN A 27 0.72 7.00 -21.71
C ASN A 27 -0.21 7.78 -20.77
N GLY A 28 0.20 7.99 -19.53
CA GLY A 28 -0.64 8.67 -18.54
C GLY A 28 -0.26 8.41 -17.10
N VAL A 29 -1.24 8.58 -16.21
CA VAL A 29 -1.07 8.37 -14.78
C VAL A 29 -1.91 7.19 -14.33
N ILE A 30 -1.27 6.25 -13.65
CA ILE A 30 -1.91 5.11 -12.97
C ILE A 30 -2.02 5.48 -11.49
N LEU A 31 -3.22 5.35 -10.92
CA LEU A 31 -3.49 5.58 -9.51
C LEU A 31 -3.82 4.24 -8.85
N ALA A 32 -3.05 3.86 -7.83
CA ALA A 32 -3.30 2.70 -7.00
C ALA A 32 -3.52 3.18 -5.57
N ASN A 33 -4.76 3.15 -5.07
CA ASN A 33 -5.08 3.56 -3.70
C ASN A 33 -5.61 2.35 -2.95
N GLU A 34 -4.87 1.89 -1.95
CA GLU A 34 -5.19 0.67 -1.16
C GLU A 34 -5.36 -0.53 -2.13
N VAL A 35 -4.26 -0.83 -2.83
CA VAL A 35 -4.19 -1.93 -3.81
C VAL A 35 -3.07 -2.88 -3.45
N PHE A 36 -1.96 -2.37 -2.91
CA PHE A 36 -0.80 -3.19 -2.59
C PHE A 36 -0.99 -3.90 -1.26
N ASP A 37 -1.75 -3.32 -0.33
CA ASP A 37 -2.15 -3.94 0.94
C ASP A 37 -2.99 -5.22 0.79
N ALA A 38 -3.80 -5.29 -0.25
CA ALA A 38 -4.71 -6.38 -0.56
C ALA A 38 -4.05 -7.48 -1.39
N LEU A 39 -2.76 -7.34 -1.72
CA LEU A 39 -2.01 -8.38 -2.41
C LEU A 39 -1.74 -9.56 -1.47
N PRO A 40 -1.79 -10.81 -1.97
CA PRO A 40 -1.41 -11.97 -1.20
C PRO A 40 0.01 -11.85 -0.64
N VAL A 41 0.17 -12.22 0.63
CA VAL A 41 1.46 -12.25 1.33
C VAL A 41 1.78 -13.66 1.80
N HIS A 42 3.07 -13.95 1.91
CA HIS A 42 3.58 -15.10 2.66
C HIS A 42 3.78 -14.66 4.11
N VAL A 43 3.39 -15.50 5.06
CA VAL A 43 3.68 -15.27 6.48
C VAL A 43 4.91 -16.08 6.84
N LEU A 44 5.89 -15.42 7.46
CA LEU A 44 7.11 -16.05 7.95
C LEU A 44 7.17 -15.98 9.47
N SER A 45 7.61 -17.05 10.11
CA SER A 45 7.82 -17.13 11.55
C SER A 45 9.29 -17.41 11.86
N LEU A 46 9.86 -16.64 12.78
CA LEU A 46 11.18 -16.87 13.36
C LEU A 46 11.01 -17.51 14.73
N ASN A 47 11.52 -18.73 14.87
CA ASN A 47 11.55 -19.46 16.13
C ASN A 47 13.00 -19.88 16.47
N ALA A 48 13.17 -20.73 17.50
CA ALA A 48 14.49 -21.17 17.95
C ALA A 48 15.27 -21.96 16.88
N ASP A 49 14.58 -22.60 15.93
CA ASP A 49 15.15 -23.37 14.83
C ASP A 49 15.40 -22.50 13.58
N GLY A 50 15.06 -21.21 13.62
CA GLY A 50 15.25 -20.23 12.55
C GLY A 50 13.94 -19.84 11.86
N TRP A 51 14.07 -19.30 10.65
CA TRP A 51 12.94 -18.86 9.84
C TRP A 51 12.21 -20.03 9.18
N GLN A 52 10.88 -20.01 9.28
CA GLN A 52 9.94 -20.94 8.68
C GLN A 52 8.86 -20.17 7.93
N GLU A 53 8.27 -20.79 6.92
CA GLU A 53 7.05 -20.29 6.30
C GLU A 53 5.84 -20.80 7.08
N ARG A 54 4.93 -19.90 7.43
CA ARG A 54 3.67 -20.23 8.08
C ARG A 54 2.58 -20.40 7.02
N GLY A 55 2.17 -21.65 6.83
CA GLY A 55 1.09 -22.03 5.93
C GLY A 55 -0.22 -22.32 6.67
N VAL A 56 -1.25 -22.71 5.91
CA VAL A 56 -2.56 -23.07 6.43
C VAL A 56 -2.77 -24.58 6.30
N ALA A 57 -3.17 -25.22 7.38
CA ALA A 57 -3.54 -26.64 7.45
C ALA A 57 -5.00 -26.80 7.85
N VAL A 58 -5.51 -28.03 7.76
CA VAL A 58 -6.83 -28.41 8.27
C VAL A 58 -6.65 -29.33 9.46
N GLU A 59 -7.13 -28.91 10.62
CA GLU A 59 -7.13 -29.67 11.87
C GLU A 59 -8.55 -29.72 12.45
N ASN A 60 -9.08 -30.92 12.66
CA ASN A 60 -10.43 -31.13 13.20
C ASN A 60 -11.54 -30.35 12.46
N GLU A 61 -11.47 -30.27 11.12
CA GLU A 61 -12.38 -29.50 10.26
C GLU A 61 -12.24 -27.96 10.34
N PHE A 62 -11.27 -27.44 11.09
CA PHE A 62 -10.95 -26.02 11.16
C PHE A 62 -9.63 -25.71 10.45
N LEU A 63 -9.49 -24.48 9.95
CA LEU A 63 -8.22 -23.97 9.43
C LEU A 63 -7.30 -23.63 10.61
N SER A 64 -6.03 -24.02 10.53
CA SER A 64 -5.02 -23.71 11.54
C SER A 64 -3.70 -23.29 10.88
N TRP A 65 -2.91 -22.52 11.62
CA TRP A 65 -1.56 -22.18 11.21
C TRP A 65 -0.63 -23.40 11.36
N GLN A 66 0.18 -23.67 10.35
CA GLN A 66 1.20 -24.70 10.39
C GLN A 66 2.52 -24.18 9.80
N ASP A 67 3.56 -24.16 10.63
CA ASP A 67 4.89 -23.74 10.21
C ASP A 67 5.59 -24.89 9.47
N ARG A 68 6.29 -24.55 8.38
CA ARG A 68 7.04 -25.47 7.53
C ARG A 68 8.37 -24.85 7.08
N PRO A 69 9.36 -25.64 6.65
CA PRO A 69 10.57 -25.09 6.05
C PRO A 69 10.26 -24.16 4.87
N ILE A 70 11.02 -23.08 4.72
CA ILE A 70 10.91 -22.21 3.55
C ILE A 70 11.46 -22.97 2.33
N GLU A 71 10.62 -23.16 1.31
CA GLU A 71 11.01 -23.84 0.06
C GLU A 71 11.34 -22.84 -1.07
N ASP A 72 10.74 -21.65 -1.05
CA ASP A 72 10.96 -20.61 -2.05
C ASP A 72 12.16 -19.74 -1.67
N GLN A 73 13.22 -19.80 -2.47
CA GLN A 73 14.45 -19.03 -2.25
C GLN A 73 14.23 -17.51 -2.25
N SER A 74 13.20 -17.01 -2.95
CA SER A 74 12.88 -15.59 -2.97
C SER A 74 12.36 -15.08 -1.61
N LEU A 75 11.78 -15.96 -0.78
CA LEU A 75 11.43 -15.64 0.59
C LEU A 75 12.68 -15.48 1.44
N TYR A 76 13.67 -16.38 1.33
CA TYR A 76 14.95 -16.21 2.02
C TYR A 76 15.65 -14.91 1.64
N GLN A 77 15.68 -14.58 0.36
CA GLN A 77 16.25 -13.30 -0.10
C GLN A 77 15.49 -12.09 0.46
N ALA A 78 14.17 -12.20 0.62
CA ALA A 78 13.35 -11.13 1.16
C ALA A 78 13.66 -10.81 2.63
N ILE A 79 14.07 -11.79 3.42
CA ILE A 79 14.42 -11.65 4.85
C ILE A 79 15.94 -11.64 5.10
N ASP A 80 16.75 -11.71 4.06
CA ASP A 80 18.19 -11.68 4.19
C ASP A 80 18.64 -10.38 4.89
N GLY A 81 19.65 -10.53 5.76
CA GLY A 81 20.19 -9.45 6.57
C GLY A 81 19.30 -8.92 7.70
N LEU A 82 18.12 -9.51 7.95
CA LEU A 82 17.31 -9.15 9.12
C LEU A 82 17.93 -9.71 10.41
N ASP A 83 18.23 -8.82 11.35
CA ASP A 83 18.74 -9.15 12.70
C ASP A 83 17.59 -9.00 13.70
N LEU A 84 16.90 -10.11 13.97
CA LEU A 84 15.67 -10.16 14.77
C LEU A 84 15.71 -11.29 15.78
N ASP A 85 15.12 -11.05 16.95
CA ASP A 85 15.00 -12.06 18.00
C ASP A 85 13.72 -12.89 17.86
N ALA A 86 13.83 -14.20 18.07
CA ALA A 86 12.67 -15.06 18.22
C ALA A 86 11.93 -14.79 19.56
N PRO A 87 10.59 -14.95 19.62
CA PRO A 87 9.69 -15.19 18.50
C PRO A 87 9.37 -13.91 17.70
N TYR A 88 9.28 -14.05 16.39
CA TYR A 88 8.89 -12.97 15.47
C TYR A 88 8.04 -13.53 14.32
N VAL A 89 7.00 -12.80 13.91
CA VAL A 89 6.14 -13.14 12.78
C VAL A 89 6.01 -11.91 11.89
N THR A 90 6.05 -12.11 10.57
CA THR A 90 5.93 -11.01 9.61
C THR A 90 5.46 -11.48 8.25
N GLU A 91 5.14 -10.53 7.38
CA GLU A 91 4.67 -10.77 6.03
C GLU A 91 5.77 -10.46 5.00
N VAL A 92 5.74 -11.20 3.89
CA VAL A 92 6.51 -10.92 2.68
C VAL A 92 5.57 -10.92 1.48
N CYS A 93 5.39 -9.76 0.86
CA CYS A 93 4.57 -9.62 -0.34
C CYS A 93 5.40 -9.82 -1.63
N LEU A 94 5.61 -11.08 -2.03
CA LEU A 94 6.26 -11.37 -3.32
C LEU A 94 5.42 -10.88 -4.51
N ALA A 95 4.09 -10.90 -4.38
CA ALA A 95 3.14 -10.49 -5.41
C ALA A 95 3.29 -9.00 -5.83
N ALA A 96 3.76 -8.14 -4.92
CA ALA A 96 4.02 -6.74 -5.23
C ALA A 96 5.03 -6.57 -6.38
N ASN A 97 6.07 -7.41 -6.43
CA ASN A 97 7.06 -7.39 -7.51
C ASN A 97 6.41 -7.69 -8.87
N GLY A 98 5.50 -8.68 -8.90
CA GLY A 98 4.74 -9.04 -10.09
C GLY A 98 3.85 -7.89 -10.57
N LEU A 99 3.07 -7.29 -9.66
CA LEU A 99 2.20 -6.16 -10.00
C LEU A 99 3.00 -4.96 -10.52
N VAL A 100 4.12 -4.60 -9.88
CA VAL A 100 4.97 -3.49 -10.36
C VAL A 100 5.52 -3.79 -11.75
N ASN A 101 5.95 -5.03 -12.02
CA ASN A 101 6.42 -5.43 -13.34
C ASN A 101 5.32 -5.33 -14.42
N ASP A 102 4.11 -5.76 -14.11
CA ASP A 102 2.96 -5.69 -15.02
C ASP A 102 2.57 -4.23 -15.31
N LEU A 103 2.53 -3.38 -14.28
CA LEU A 103 2.27 -1.95 -14.43
C LEU A 103 3.38 -1.26 -15.24
N SER A 104 4.64 -1.63 -15.00
CA SER A 104 5.79 -1.12 -15.74
C SER A 104 5.75 -1.49 -17.21
N SER A 105 5.38 -2.74 -17.52
CA SER A 105 5.24 -3.26 -18.88
C SER A 105 4.09 -2.60 -19.64
N SER A 106 3.01 -2.25 -18.92
CA SER A 106 1.89 -1.47 -19.46
C SER A 106 2.30 -0.02 -19.75
N LEU A 107 3.05 0.63 -18.87
CA LEU A 107 3.37 2.05 -18.92
C LEU A 107 4.49 2.36 -19.92
N ASN A 108 4.18 3.05 -21.02
CA ASN A 108 5.16 3.55 -21.99
C ASN A 108 5.71 4.95 -21.59
N PHE A 109 4.87 5.81 -21.02
CA PHE A 109 5.28 7.12 -20.51
C PHE A 109 4.33 7.59 -19.41
N GLY A 110 4.88 8.13 -18.32
CA GLY A 110 4.09 8.77 -17.28
C GLY A 110 4.44 8.29 -15.87
N ALA A 111 3.43 8.16 -15.01
CA ALA A 111 3.62 7.88 -13.59
C ALA A 111 2.64 6.84 -13.06
N ILE A 112 3.09 6.08 -12.06
CA ILE A 112 2.28 5.31 -11.13
C ILE A 112 2.35 6.04 -9.78
N LEU A 113 1.20 6.37 -9.20
CA LEU A 113 1.10 6.88 -7.84
C LEU A 113 0.39 5.84 -6.99
N ALA A 114 1.11 5.30 -6.01
CA ALA A 114 0.58 4.34 -5.06
C ALA A 114 0.40 4.99 -3.69
N PHE A 115 -0.80 4.86 -3.12
CA PHE A 115 -1.22 5.34 -1.82
C PHE A 115 -1.61 4.13 -0.98
N ASP A 116 -0.86 3.89 0.09
CA ASP A 116 -1.11 2.70 0.91
C ASP A 116 -0.54 2.87 2.31
N TYR A 117 -1.00 2.07 3.26
CA TYR A 117 -0.44 2.06 4.61
C TYR A 117 0.77 1.14 4.69
N GLY A 118 1.84 1.64 5.30
CA GLY A 118 3.06 0.86 5.42
C GLY A 118 4.29 1.68 5.74
N TYR A 119 5.44 1.04 5.52
CA TYR A 119 6.73 1.47 6.05
C TYR A 119 7.86 1.12 5.08
N GLU A 120 8.97 1.85 5.18
CA GLU A 120 10.28 1.41 4.73
C GLU A 120 10.76 0.18 5.51
N ARG A 121 11.68 -0.59 4.92
CA ARG A 121 12.12 -1.90 5.43
C ARG A 121 12.51 -1.90 6.92
N SER A 122 13.25 -0.89 7.37
CA SER A 122 13.72 -0.79 8.77
C SER A 122 12.58 -0.65 9.78
N ASN A 123 11.51 0.05 9.41
CA ASN A 123 10.31 0.23 10.24
C ASN A 123 9.27 -0.87 10.02
N TYR A 124 9.28 -1.51 8.85
CA TYR A 124 8.47 -2.68 8.54
C TYR A 124 8.91 -3.87 9.41
N TYR A 125 10.21 -4.19 9.42
CA TYR A 125 10.81 -5.27 10.19
C TYR A 125 11.41 -4.76 11.52
N HIS A 126 10.77 -3.80 12.18
CA HIS A 126 11.26 -3.28 13.45
C HIS A 126 11.21 -4.37 14.55
N PRO A 127 12.22 -4.51 15.44
CA PRO A 127 12.26 -5.57 16.46
C PRO A 127 11.04 -5.65 17.40
N ASP A 128 10.35 -4.53 17.60
CA ASP A 128 9.12 -4.48 18.41
C ASP A 128 7.85 -4.90 17.65
N ARG A 129 7.90 -5.05 16.31
CA ARG A 129 6.77 -5.50 15.48
C ARG A 129 6.73 -7.03 15.36
N ARG A 130 6.64 -7.69 16.50
CA ARG A 130 6.78 -9.15 16.60
C ARG A 130 5.62 -9.96 16.02
N GLU A 131 4.48 -9.31 15.77
CA GLU A 131 3.26 -9.96 15.26
C GLU A 131 2.93 -9.54 13.81
N GLY A 132 3.84 -8.82 13.15
CA GLY A 132 3.65 -8.37 11.78
C GLY A 132 2.61 -7.26 11.63
N THR A 133 1.89 -7.29 10.51
CA THR A 133 0.89 -6.29 10.10
C THR A 133 -0.36 -6.90 9.49
N LEU A 134 -0.43 -8.23 9.36
CA LEU A 134 -1.60 -8.92 8.85
C LEU A 134 -2.81 -8.58 9.72
N SER A 135 -3.87 -8.07 9.09
CA SER A 135 -5.08 -7.67 9.78
C SER A 135 -6.30 -8.05 8.95
N CYS A 136 -7.41 -8.26 9.65
CA CYS A 136 -8.69 -8.59 9.07
C CYS A 136 -9.70 -7.50 9.41
N HIS A 137 -10.61 -7.24 8.48
CA HIS A 137 -11.70 -6.29 8.69
C HIS A 137 -13.05 -6.94 8.42
N TYR A 138 -13.91 -6.96 9.45
CA TYR A 138 -15.28 -7.46 9.35
C TYR A 138 -16.26 -6.45 9.93
N GLN A 139 -17.23 -5.98 9.14
CA GLN A 139 -18.26 -5.04 9.57
C GLN A 139 -17.71 -3.80 10.31
N HIS A 140 -16.62 -3.21 9.81
CA HIS A 140 -15.91 -2.07 10.40
C HIS A 140 -15.23 -2.35 11.75
N LYS A 141 -15.00 -3.62 12.10
CA LYS A 141 -14.19 -4.03 13.25
C LYS A 141 -12.90 -4.67 12.78
N VAL A 142 -11.83 -4.40 13.52
CA VAL A 142 -10.53 -5.05 13.33
C VAL A 142 -10.59 -6.42 14.00
N ASP A 143 -10.11 -7.40 13.28
CA ASP A 143 -9.92 -8.79 13.66
C ASP A 143 -8.49 -9.18 13.24
N TYR A 144 -7.86 -10.14 13.91
CA TYR A 144 -6.49 -10.55 13.60
C TYR A 144 -6.40 -12.03 13.21
N ASP A 145 -7.52 -12.76 13.18
CA ASP A 145 -7.57 -14.15 12.74
C ASP A 145 -8.13 -14.27 11.31
N PRO A 146 -7.26 -14.46 10.29
CA PRO A 146 -7.67 -14.65 8.90
C PRO A 146 -8.21 -16.06 8.61
N LEU A 147 -8.04 -17.02 9.52
CA LEU A 147 -8.45 -18.41 9.32
C LEU A 147 -9.91 -18.64 9.72
N GLU A 148 -10.48 -17.71 10.48
CA GLU A 148 -11.90 -17.69 10.80
C GLU A 148 -12.75 -17.05 9.69
N GLN A 149 -13.85 -17.72 9.33
CA GLN A 149 -14.86 -17.22 8.37
C GLN A 149 -14.27 -16.76 7.02
N PRO A 150 -13.51 -17.64 6.31
CA PRO A 150 -12.87 -17.29 5.05
C PRO A 150 -13.91 -16.84 4.01
N GLY A 151 -13.68 -15.67 3.41
CA GLY A 151 -14.58 -15.04 2.44
C GLY A 151 -15.53 -13.99 3.03
N ASP A 152 -15.71 -13.94 4.35
CA ASP A 152 -16.53 -12.93 5.02
C ASP A 152 -15.72 -11.70 5.48
N LYS A 153 -14.42 -11.88 5.70
CA LYS A 153 -13.49 -10.83 6.16
C LYS A 153 -12.60 -10.36 5.02
N ASP A 154 -12.30 -9.06 5.00
CA ASP A 154 -11.19 -8.53 4.22
C ASP A 154 -9.87 -8.83 4.94
N ILE A 155 -8.80 -9.13 4.21
CA ILE A 155 -7.48 -9.48 4.76
C ILE A 155 -6.45 -8.59 4.09
N THR A 156 -5.70 -7.84 4.88
CA THR A 156 -4.68 -6.92 4.38
C THR A 156 -3.40 -7.03 5.18
N ALA A 157 -2.29 -6.65 4.55
CA ALA A 157 -1.02 -6.45 5.22
C ALA A 157 -0.48 -5.06 4.85
N HIS A 158 0.33 -4.46 5.72
CA HIS A 158 0.97 -3.22 5.36
C HIS A 158 1.96 -3.43 4.20
N VAL A 159 2.23 -2.35 3.48
CA VAL A 159 3.17 -2.33 2.35
C VAL A 159 4.61 -2.08 2.82
N ASP A 160 5.54 -2.93 2.39
CA ASP A 160 6.98 -2.66 2.43
C ASP A 160 7.34 -1.76 1.24
N PHE A 161 7.50 -0.46 1.49
CA PHE A 161 7.79 0.53 0.45
C PHE A 161 9.22 0.43 -0.10
N THR A 162 10.17 -0.09 0.68
CA THR A 162 11.52 -0.40 0.20
C THR A 162 11.44 -1.51 -0.84
N ARG A 163 10.64 -2.55 -0.59
CA ARG A 163 10.40 -3.61 -1.57
C ARG A 163 9.75 -3.10 -2.85
N LEU A 164 8.75 -2.22 -2.74
CA LEU A 164 8.14 -1.58 -3.92
C LEU A 164 9.18 -0.77 -4.72
N ALA A 165 10.07 -0.06 -4.04
CA ALA A 165 11.13 0.72 -4.68
C ALA A 165 12.15 -0.17 -5.40
N HIS A 166 12.55 -1.29 -4.80
CA HIS A 166 13.41 -2.30 -5.46
C HIS A 166 12.72 -2.92 -6.67
N ALA A 167 11.45 -3.33 -6.53
CA ALA A 167 10.67 -3.85 -7.65
C ALA A 167 10.53 -2.84 -8.81
N ALA A 168 10.39 -1.55 -8.49
CA ALA A 168 10.36 -0.49 -9.48
C ALA A 168 11.69 -0.38 -10.22
N HIS A 169 12.82 -0.43 -9.50
CA HIS A 169 14.15 -0.41 -10.08
C HIS A 169 14.37 -1.60 -11.03
N ASP A 170 14.05 -2.81 -10.59
CA ASP A 170 14.16 -4.04 -11.39
C ASP A 170 13.29 -3.97 -12.65
N ALA A 171 12.13 -3.31 -12.56
CA ALA A 171 11.22 -3.08 -13.67
C ALA A 171 11.58 -1.86 -14.56
N ASN A 172 12.76 -1.25 -14.38
CA ASN A 172 13.21 -0.05 -15.10
C ASN A 172 12.27 1.16 -14.96
N LEU A 173 11.71 1.36 -13.77
CA LEU A 173 11.01 2.57 -13.35
C LEU A 173 11.87 3.38 -12.40
N GLU A 174 11.70 4.70 -12.41
CA GLU A 174 12.35 5.60 -11.46
C GLU A 174 11.44 5.88 -10.27
N VAL A 175 11.97 5.78 -9.05
CA VAL A 175 11.30 6.28 -7.84
C VAL A 175 11.44 7.80 -7.78
N ALA A 176 10.42 8.50 -8.29
CA ALA A 176 10.41 9.96 -8.40
C ALA A 176 10.11 10.68 -7.07
N GLY A 177 9.51 9.97 -6.10
CA GLY A 177 9.27 10.52 -4.77
C GLY A 177 8.64 9.52 -3.80
N TYR A 178 8.88 9.71 -2.50
CA TYR A 178 8.26 8.96 -1.41
C TYR A 178 8.03 9.86 -0.21
N VAL A 179 6.78 10.01 0.25
CA VAL A 179 6.39 10.87 1.38
C VAL A 179 5.27 10.21 2.17
N ASN A 180 4.94 10.73 3.36
CA ASN A 180 3.67 10.37 3.98
C ASN A 180 2.49 11.11 3.31
N GLN A 181 1.26 10.64 3.55
CA GLN A 181 0.06 11.20 2.94
C GLN A 181 -0.15 12.67 3.32
N ALA A 182 0.10 13.04 4.58
CA ALA A 182 -0.09 14.42 5.03
C ALA A 182 0.81 15.38 4.23
N ASP A 183 2.10 15.06 4.12
CA ASP A 183 3.07 15.83 3.37
C ASP A 183 2.66 15.91 1.88
N PHE A 184 2.25 14.79 1.27
CA PHE A 184 1.79 14.75 -0.12
C PHE A 184 0.58 15.66 -0.37
N LEU A 185 -0.44 15.58 0.50
CA LEU A 185 -1.68 16.35 0.33
C LEU A 185 -1.46 17.84 0.57
N VAL A 186 -0.62 18.20 1.54
CA VAL A 186 -0.19 19.59 1.76
C VAL A 186 0.56 20.13 0.55
N ASN A 187 1.53 19.37 0.02
CA ASN A 187 2.25 19.73 -1.20
C ASN A 187 1.31 19.89 -2.41
N CYS A 188 0.21 19.12 -2.46
CA CYS A 188 -0.83 19.22 -3.48
C CYS A 188 -1.86 20.34 -3.22
N GLY A 189 -1.75 21.10 -2.14
CA GLY A 189 -2.60 22.28 -1.87
C GLY A 189 -3.93 21.98 -1.20
N ILE A 190 -4.05 20.90 -0.41
CA ILE A 190 -5.29 20.59 0.33
C ILE A 190 -5.75 21.73 1.25
N THR A 191 -4.82 22.54 1.79
CA THR A 191 -5.14 23.73 2.58
C THR A 191 -5.86 24.79 1.76
N ASN A 192 -5.40 25.03 0.53
CA ASN A 192 -6.04 25.98 -0.40
C ASN A 192 -7.44 25.49 -0.80
N ILE A 193 -7.62 24.16 -0.91
CA ILE A 193 -8.94 23.56 -1.15
C ILE A 193 -9.85 23.84 0.05
N LEU A 194 -9.37 23.63 1.28
CA LEU A 194 -10.16 23.90 2.49
C LEU A 194 -10.52 25.39 2.62
N GLU A 195 -9.61 26.29 2.29
CA GLU A 195 -9.85 27.75 2.27
C GLU A 195 -10.92 28.19 1.27
N SER A 196 -11.19 27.39 0.24
CA SER A 196 -12.25 27.69 -0.74
C SER A 196 -13.67 27.45 -0.19
N PHE A 197 -13.82 26.77 0.96
CA PHE A 197 -15.10 26.60 1.63
C PHE A 197 -15.39 27.80 2.53
N ASP A 198 -16.58 28.38 2.42
CA ASP A 198 -17.00 29.49 3.27
C ASP A 198 -17.22 29.01 4.72
N PRO A 199 -16.44 29.51 5.70
CA PRO A 199 -16.60 29.13 7.10
C PRO A 199 -17.97 29.46 7.70
N ASN A 200 -18.73 30.37 7.09
CA ASN A 200 -20.09 30.71 7.52
C ASN A 200 -21.13 29.68 7.06
N HIS A 201 -20.81 28.88 6.04
CA HIS A 201 -21.67 27.79 5.54
C HIS A 201 -21.27 26.47 6.19
N LEU A 202 -21.55 26.35 7.50
CA LEU A 202 -21.12 25.25 8.36
C LEU A 202 -21.47 23.85 7.80
N ASP A 203 -22.61 23.72 7.13
CA ASP A 203 -23.09 22.45 6.55
C ASP A 203 -22.12 21.87 5.50
N THR A 204 -21.33 22.74 4.85
CA THR A 204 -20.33 22.34 3.86
C THR A 204 -18.91 22.40 4.42
N TYR A 205 -18.63 23.40 5.26
CA TYR A 205 -17.31 23.61 5.85
C TYR A 205 -16.95 22.52 6.87
N LEU A 206 -17.85 22.15 7.79
CA LEU A 206 -17.55 21.19 8.84
C LEU A 206 -17.21 19.79 8.29
N PRO A 207 -17.95 19.22 7.31
CA PRO A 207 -17.56 17.96 6.68
C PRO A 207 -16.19 18.04 5.97
N ALA A 208 -15.92 19.14 5.27
CA ALA A 208 -14.64 19.34 4.57
C ALA A 208 -13.46 19.44 5.55
N ALA A 209 -13.61 20.23 6.62
CA ALA A 209 -12.61 20.38 7.67
C ALA A 209 -12.34 19.06 8.40
N SER A 210 -13.39 18.31 8.73
CA SER A 210 -13.27 16.98 9.37
C SER A 210 -12.56 15.97 8.46
N ALA A 211 -12.88 15.96 7.16
CA ALA A 211 -12.21 15.11 6.18
C ALA A 211 -10.72 15.48 6.04
N ALA A 212 -10.40 16.77 5.92
CA ALA A 212 -9.02 17.25 5.85
C ALA A 212 -8.24 16.89 7.13
N GLN A 213 -8.84 17.10 8.31
CA GLN A 213 -8.24 16.71 9.58
C GLN A 213 -7.94 15.20 9.63
N LYS A 214 -8.89 14.36 9.20
CA LYS A 214 -8.68 12.91 9.16
C LYS A 214 -7.53 12.51 8.24
N LEU A 215 -7.48 13.09 7.03
CA LEU A 215 -6.46 12.79 6.02
C LEU A 215 -5.06 13.28 6.41
N LEU A 216 -4.97 14.38 7.16
CA LEU A 216 -3.70 15.02 7.55
C LEU A 216 -3.21 14.62 8.94
N SER A 217 -4.09 14.17 9.83
CA SER A 217 -3.71 13.87 11.22
C SER A 217 -2.72 12.71 11.27
N PRO A 218 -1.52 12.89 11.87
CA PRO A 218 -0.54 11.82 12.03
C PRO A 218 -1.09 10.61 12.80
N SER A 219 -2.00 10.85 13.75
CA SER A 219 -2.62 9.81 14.58
C SER A 219 -3.72 9.00 13.87
N VAL A 220 -4.07 9.34 12.62
CA VAL A 220 -5.15 8.67 11.88
C VAL A 220 -4.64 8.13 10.55
N MET A 221 -4.54 8.98 9.52
CA MET A 221 -4.07 8.54 8.20
C MET A 221 -2.79 9.25 7.76
N GLY A 222 -2.53 10.45 8.26
CA GLY A 222 -1.54 11.36 7.70
C GLY A 222 -0.10 10.82 7.69
N ASP A 223 0.29 10.08 8.73
CA ASP A 223 1.61 9.46 8.80
C ASP A 223 1.60 7.98 8.43
N MET A 224 0.54 7.25 8.77
CA MET A 224 0.41 5.81 8.46
C MET A 224 0.40 5.54 6.95
N PHE A 225 -0.37 6.32 6.18
CA PHE A 225 -0.38 6.23 4.74
C PHE A 225 0.88 6.88 4.16
N LYS A 226 1.46 6.21 3.17
CA LYS A 226 2.55 6.73 2.36
C LYS A 226 2.10 6.88 0.92
N VAL A 227 2.83 7.73 0.21
CA VAL A 227 2.67 7.93 -1.22
C VAL A 227 4.02 7.71 -1.87
N ILE A 228 4.08 6.80 -2.84
CA ILE A 228 5.26 6.58 -3.67
C ILE A 228 4.90 6.85 -5.13
N SER A 229 5.80 7.53 -5.86
CA SER A 229 5.68 7.73 -7.29
C SER A 229 6.76 6.96 -8.04
N LEU A 230 6.32 6.12 -8.97
CA LEU A 230 7.18 5.41 -9.92
C LEU A 230 6.95 5.99 -11.31
N THR A 231 8.00 6.29 -12.07
CA THR A 231 7.85 7.01 -13.35
C THR A 231 8.63 6.38 -14.49
N ARG A 232 8.17 6.64 -15.71
CA ARG A 232 8.87 6.35 -16.96
C ARG A 232 8.84 7.59 -17.84
N GLY A 233 10.03 8.11 -18.16
CA GLY A 233 10.19 9.25 -19.08
C GLY A 233 9.82 10.62 -18.50
N ILE A 234 9.47 10.72 -17.22
CA ILE A 234 9.29 12.00 -16.52
C ILE A 234 10.61 12.39 -15.86
N ASN A 235 11.22 13.48 -16.30
CA ASN A 235 12.48 13.99 -15.73
C ASN A 235 12.28 15.26 -14.88
N GLU A 236 11.04 15.70 -14.72
CA GLU A 236 10.71 16.92 -13.96
C GLU A 236 10.32 16.57 -12.51
N PRO A 237 10.73 17.39 -11.53
CA PRO A 237 10.29 17.20 -10.15
C PRO A 237 8.77 17.24 -10.02
N LEU A 238 8.21 16.28 -9.29
CA LEU A 238 6.78 16.20 -9.03
C LEU A 238 6.42 17.06 -7.81
N PHE A 239 5.53 18.05 -7.99
CA PHE A 239 5.20 19.02 -6.93
C PHE A 239 4.68 18.37 -5.64
N GLY A 240 3.96 17.24 -5.72
CA GLY A 240 3.48 16.47 -4.57
C GLY A 240 4.59 15.93 -3.66
N PHE A 241 5.84 15.90 -4.15
CA PHE A 241 7.02 15.43 -3.45
C PHE A 241 8.07 16.55 -3.26
N SER A 242 7.68 17.82 -3.48
CA SER A 242 8.59 18.97 -3.43
C SER A 242 9.20 19.23 -2.04
N HIS A 243 8.50 18.83 -0.98
CA HIS A 243 8.97 18.97 0.40
C HIS A 243 8.82 17.65 1.14
N ARG A 244 9.72 17.43 2.12
CA ARG A 244 9.73 16.25 3.01
C ARG A 244 9.86 14.91 2.30
N ASP A 245 10.43 14.89 1.09
CA ASP A 245 10.77 13.66 0.37
C ASP A 245 11.68 12.77 1.22
N ARG A 246 11.26 11.51 1.39
CA ARG A 246 11.87 10.49 2.24
C ARG A 246 12.50 9.37 1.42
N ARG A 247 12.75 9.54 0.11
CA ARG A 247 13.41 8.51 -0.71
C ARG A 247 14.74 7.99 -0.15
N HIS A 248 15.45 8.78 0.64
CA HIS A 248 16.69 8.36 1.33
C HIS A 248 16.47 7.33 2.44
N MET A 249 15.23 7.08 2.84
CA MET A 249 14.82 6.07 3.83
C MET A 249 14.48 4.73 3.20
N LEU A 250 14.30 4.69 1.87
CA LEU A 250 13.91 3.49 1.13
C LEU A 250 15.09 2.54 0.94
#